data_AF-A0A1F8CLS9-F1
#
_entry.id   AF-A0A1F8CLS9-F1
#
_cell.length_a   1.000
_cell.length_b   1.000
_cell.length_c   1.000
_cell.angle_alpha   90.00
_cell.angle_beta   90.00
_cell.angle_gamma   90.00
#
_symmetry.space_group_name_H-M   'P 1'
#
loop_
_entity.id
_entity.type
_entity.pdbx_description
1 polymer ?
#
loop_
_entity_poly.entity_id
_entity_poly.type
_entity_poly.pdbx_seq_one_letter_code
_entity_poly.pdbx_strand_id
1 'polypeptide(L)'
;MKFVKIGFLVSLLLILGFGLTRISKAEVCDDKPNLSEKIACLDALLQKTGEQKKTLSNQIAQYDAQIKLTSLKISQTEEKIVLLGGRIDQLEGSLTTLSGAFSSRAVETYKMQRLGDPFFLLVSAPDLGEAVSRFHYLQRIQEADRDLLTRLQTAQTTYVGQKTDQEELQAELEKQKANLNSQKVAKAALLSATKNDEKKYQQLLASARAELAVSLGQGKETFLRDVNEGDVIGRVIPSASGCSSGQHLHFEVHQGSSIQDPNNFLRPIAYTYSYPESQYGYYGTINPHGGWRWPMDEPIEINQGFGSHTFAQQFYPGGAHNGIDLDSNSSTQVRAVKAGKLYGGSYQCGGSYPGALLFAKVDNGDGTTSWYLHMTPQ
;
A
#
# COMPACT_ATOMS: atom_id res chain seq x y z
N MET A 1 -9.45 40.38 -77.40
CA MET A 1 -9.91 39.11 -78.01
C MET A 1 -9.32 37.95 -77.23
N LYS A 2 -10.17 36.96 -76.87
CA LYS A 2 -9.89 35.64 -76.23
C LYS A 2 -9.62 35.70 -74.70
N PHE A 3 -10.62 35.45 -73.84
CA PHE A 3 -11.11 34.14 -73.29
C PHE A 3 -9.99 33.39 -72.54
N VAL A 4 -10.12 32.96 -71.27
CA VAL A 4 -10.94 31.81 -70.80
C VAL A 4 -11.07 31.81 -69.24
N LYS A 5 -12.20 31.27 -68.77
CA LYS A 5 -12.70 31.00 -67.39
C LYS A 5 -11.97 29.87 -66.65
N ILE A 6 -11.83 29.92 -65.32
CA ILE A 6 -11.91 28.81 -64.31
C ILE A 6 -12.16 29.53 -62.95
N GLY A 7 -13.18 29.30 -62.09
CA GLY A 7 -13.82 28.07 -61.60
C GLY A 7 -13.48 27.95 -60.09
N PHE A 8 -14.33 28.41 -59.17
CA PHE A 8 -15.36 27.65 -58.41
C PHE A 8 -14.81 26.94 -57.13
N LEU A 9 -15.59 27.03 -56.04
CA LEU A 9 -15.54 26.25 -54.79
C LEU A 9 -14.41 26.52 -53.76
N VAL A 10 -14.67 27.47 -52.85
CA VAL A 10 -14.13 27.39 -51.47
C VAL A 10 -15.01 26.40 -50.71
N SER A 11 -14.53 25.16 -50.61
CA SER A 11 -15.21 24.10 -49.86
C SER A 11 -14.99 24.32 -48.36
N LEU A 12 -16.10 24.62 -47.69
CA LEU A 12 -16.28 24.63 -46.24
C LEU A 12 -16.16 23.19 -45.71
N LEU A 13 -15.02 22.80 -45.14
CA LEU A 13 -14.92 21.57 -44.35
C LEU A 13 -13.69 21.57 -43.45
N LEU A 14 -13.89 21.89 -42.17
CA LEU A 14 -13.03 21.48 -41.04
C LEU A 14 -13.78 21.77 -39.73
N ILE A 15 -14.85 21.00 -39.49
CA ILE A 15 -15.40 20.78 -38.16
C ILE A 15 -14.92 19.40 -37.71
N LEU A 16 -14.67 19.27 -36.41
CA LEU A 16 -14.39 18.06 -35.63
C LEU A 16 -12.94 17.54 -35.65
N GLY A 17 -12.02 18.40 -35.20
CA GLY A 17 -10.96 17.90 -34.31
C GLY A 17 -11.55 17.58 -32.94
N PHE A 18 -12.34 16.52 -32.83
CA PHE A 18 -12.67 15.94 -31.53
C PHE A 18 -11.35 15.45 -30.94
N GLY A 19 -10.80 16.21 -30.02
CA GLY A 19 -9.85 15.66 -29.06
C GLY A 19 -10.57 14.53 -28.35
N LEU A 20 -10.25 13.29 -28.70
CA LEU A 20 -10.53 12.15 -27.85
C LEU A 20 -9.75 12.41 -26.56
N THR A 21 -10.39 13.07 -25.60
CA THR A 21 -9.98 13.01 -24.22
C THR A 21 -9.88 11.52 -23.93
N ARG A 22 -8.66 11.05 -23.63
CA ARG A 22 -8.48 9.68 -23.16
C ARG A 22 -9.15 9.63 -21.79
N ILE A 23 -10.44 9.30 -21.79
CA ILE A 23 -11.20 9.05 -20.57
C ILE A 23 -10.44 7.95 -19.85
N SER A 24 -9.96 8.26 -18.65
CA SER A 24 -9.31 7.27 -17.81
C SER A 24 -10.32 6.12 -17.60
N LYS A 25 -9.89 4.86 -17.64
CA LYS A 25 -10.83 3.73 -17.46
C LYS A 25 -11.58 3.83 -16.12
N ALA A 26 -11.04 4.53 -15.12
CA ALA A 26 -11.69 4.78 -13.84
C ALA A 26 -12.78 5.87 -13.91
N GLU A 27 -12.71 6.81 -14.85
CA GLU A 27 -13.72 7.86 -15.06
C GLU A 27 -15.04 7.29 -15.58
N VAL A 28 -15.06 6.06 -16.11
CA VAL A 28 -16.28 5.33 -16.52
C VAL A 28 -17.26 5.13 -15.35
N CYS A 29 -16.77 5.12 -14.11
CA CYS A 29 -17.61 4.99 -12.92
C CYS A 29 -18.13 6.34 -12.38
N ASP A 30 -17.72 7.49 -12.93
CA ASP A 30 -18.10 8.80 -12.39
C ASP A 30 -19.57 9.15 -12.64
N ASP A 31 -20.19 8.60 -13.69
CA ASP A 31 -21.60 8.79 -14.05
C ASP A 31 -22.59 8.04 -13.13
N LYS A 32 -22.09 7.24 -12.17
CA LYS A 32 -22.97 6.53 -11.22
C LYS A 32 -23.62 7.51 -10.23
N PRO A 33 -24.92 7.37 -9.95
CA PRO A 33 -25.71 8.38 -9.24
C PRO A 33 -25.34 8.55 -7.76
N ASN A 34 -24.87 7.50 -7.09
CA ASN A 34 -24.52 7.57 -5.67
C ASN A 34 -23.15 6.93 -5.36
N LEU A 35 -22.60 7.30 -4.21
CA LEU A 35 -21.29 6.88 -3.73
C LEU A 35 -21.14 5.35 -3.63
N SER A 36 -22.20 4.65 -3.20
CA SER A 36 -22.20 3.19 -3.07
C SER A 36 -22.06 2.51 -4.44
N GLU A 37 -22.78 3.01 -5.45
CA GLU A 37 -22.71 2.50 -6.81
C GLU A 37 -21.37 2.84 -7.49
N LYS A 38 -20.76 3.98 -7.16
CA LYS A 38 -19.39 4.32 -7.60
C LYS A 38 -18.38 3.33 -7.04
N ILE A 39 -18.46 3.02 -5.74
CA ILE A 39 -17.58 2.03 -5.08
C ILE A 39 -17.75 0.65 -5.72
N ALA A 40 -19.00 0.17 -5.86
CA ALA A 40 -19.28 -1.13 -6.48
C ALA A 40 -18.79 -1.22 -7.94
N CYS A 41 -18.93 -0.13 -8.71
CA CYS A 41 -18.42 -0.05 -10.07
C CYS A 41 -16.89 -0.16 -10.11
N LEU A 42 -16.19 0.57 -9.23
CA LEU A 42 -14.73 0.54 -9.14
C LEU A 42 -14.23 -0.83 -8.68
N ASP A 43 -14.89 -1.46 -7.71
CA ASP A 43 -14.55 -2.82 -7.26
C ASP A 43 -14.67 -3.84 -8.42
N ALA A 44 -15.74 -3.76 -9.21
CA ALA A 44 -15.91 -4.61 -10.40
C ALA A 44 -14.85 -4.33 -11.49
N LEU A 45 -14.48 -3.06 -11.69
CA LEU A 45 -13.41 -2.67 -12.62
C LEU A 45 -12.05 -3.21 -12.16
N LEU A 46 -11.78 -3.19 -10.85
CA LEU A 46 -10.55 -3.74 -10.28
C LEU A 46 -10.46 -5.26 -10.47
N GLN A 47 -11.55 -6.00 -10.29
CA GLN A 47 -11.59 -7.43 -10.58
C GLN A 47 -11.28 -7.71 -12.06
N LYS A 48 -12.00 -7.05 -12.98
CA LYS A 48 -11.82 -7.23 -14.42
C LYS A 48 -10.41 -6.87 -14.90
N THR A 49 -9.86 -5.77 -14.38
CA THR A 49 -8.53 -5.30 -14.80
C THR A 49 -7.43 -6.16 -14.14
N GLY A 50 -7.69 -6.70 -12.95
CA GLY A 50 -6.82 -7.62 -12.21
C GLY A 50 -6.45 -8.88 -12.99
N GLU A 51 -7.38 -9.39 -13.78
CA GLU A 51 -7.16 -10.55 -14.68
C GLU A 51 -6.36 -10.18 -15.94
N GLN A 52 -6.31 -8.89 -16.30
CA GLN A 52 -5.71 -8.37 -17.52
C GLN A 52 -4.36 -7.65 -17.29
N LYS A 53 -3.67 -7.88 -16.16
CA LYS A 53 -2.40 -7.24 -15.73
C LYS A 53 -1.24 -7.21 -16.75
N LYS A 54 -1.38 -7.87 -17.89
CA LYS A 54 -0.31 -8.07 -18.87
C LYS A 54 0.14 -6.80 -19.60
N THR A 55 -0.43 -5.63 -19.35
CA THR A 55 -0.02 -4.38 -20.03
C THR A 55 0.14 -3.23 -19.03
N LEU A 56 1.02 -2.29 -19.37
CA LEU A 56 1.23 -1.08 -18.59
C LEU A 56 -0.07 -0.28 -18.47
N SER A 57 -0.83 -0.17 -19.56
CA SER A 57 -2.12 0.54 -19.57
C SER A 57 -3.12 -0.06 -18.59
N ASN A 58 -3.19 -1.39 -18.47
CA ASN A 58 -4.07 -2.04 -17.52
C ASN A 58 -3.59 -1.85 -16.07
N GLN A 59 -2.27 -1.87 -15.83
CA GLN A 59 -1.73 -1.61 -14.51
C GLN A 59 -1.97 -0.17 -14.04
N ILE A 60 -1.81 0.81 -14.94
CA ILE A 60 -2.15 2.21 -14.66
C ILE A 60 -3.64 2.35 -14.34
N ALA A 61 -4.51 1.70 -15.13
CA ALA A 61 -5.95 1.73 -14.90
C ALA A 61 -6.35 1.11 -13.54
N GLN A 62 -5.64 0.07 -13.08
CA GLN A 62 -5.85 -0.46 -11.73
C GLN A 62 -5.49 0.56 -10.66
N TYR A 63 -4.31 1.19 -10.75
CA TYR A 63 -3.93 2.23 -9.79
C TYR A 63 -4.91 3.40 -9.80
N ASP A 64 -5.37 3.84 -10.97
CA ASP A 64 -6.38 4.89 -11.08
C ASP A 64 -7.69 4.53 -10.38
N ALA A 65 -8.16 3.30 -10.60
CA ALA A 65 -9.36 2.81 -9.94
C ALA A 65 -9.18 2.66 -8.42
N GLN A 66 -8.03 2.15 -7.95
CA GLN A 66 -7.71 2.02 -6.52
C GLN A 66 -7.61 3.39 -5.83
N ILE A 67 -6.92 4.34 -6.45
CA ILE A 67 -6.77 5.71 -5.93
C ILE A 67 -8.14 6.36 -5.83
N LYS A 68 -8.95 6.29 -6.90
CA LYS A 68 -10.30 6.84 -6.90
C LYS A 68 -11.17 6.19 -5.82
N LEU A 69 -11.14 4.86 -5.71
CA LEU A 69 -11.90 4.12 -4.70
C LEU A 69 -11.50 4.52 -3.28
N THR A 70 -10.19 4.59 -3.00
CA THR A 70 -9.68 4.96 -1.69
C THR A 70 -10.02 6.42 -1.36
N SER A 71 -9.92 7.33 -2.33
CA SER A 71 -10.36 8.72 -2.16
C SER A 71 -11.86 8.83 -1.83
N LEU A 72 -12.71 8.04 -2.50
CA LEU A 72 -14.15 8.01 -2.19
C LEU A 72 -14.43 7.47 -0.79
N LYS A 73 -13.71 6.43 -0.34
CA LYS A 73 -13.81 5.88 1.03
C LYS A 73 -13.35 6.88 2.09
N ILE A 74 -12.30 7.65 1.81
CA ILE A 74 -11.83 8.74 2.68
C ILE A 74 -12.95 9.78 2.84
N SER A 75 -13.51 10.29 1.74
CA SER A 75 -14.60 11.27 1.81
C SER A 75 -15.81 10.72 2.57
N GLN A 76 -16.16 9.44 2.38
CA GLN A 76 -17.24 8.80 3.14
C GLN A 76 -16.95 8.74 4.65
N THR A 77 -15.71 8.43 5.01
CA THR A 77 -15.29 8.31 6.41
C THR A 77 -15.25 9.68 7.08
N GLU A 78 -14.76 10.71 6.39
CA GLU A 78 -14.77 12.10 6.84
C GLU A 78 -16.20 12.58 7.10
N GLU A 79 -17.14 12.31 6.18
CA GLU A 79 -18.56 12.65 6.38
C GLU A 79 -19.16 11.96 7.61
N LYS A 80 -18.86 10.66 7.79
CA LYS A 80 -19.29 9.91 8.99
C LYS A 80 -18.74 10.52 10.28
N ILE A 81 -17.48 10.93 10.30
CA ILE A 81 -16.86 11.59 11.46
C ILE A 81 -17.56 12.91 11.78
N VAL A 82 -17.89 13.71 10.76
CA VAL A 82 -18.62 14.98 10.94
C VAL A 82 -20.03 14.74 11.51
N LEU A 83 -20.78 13.80 10.92
CA LEU A 83 -22.12 13.45 11.39
C LEU A 83 -22.11 12.91 12.83
N LEU A 84 -21.14 12.06 13.15
CA LEU A 84 -20.97 11.51 14.50
C LEU A 84 -20.57 12.60 15.49
N GLY A 85 -19.69 13.53 15.10
CA GLY A 85 -19.34 14.70 15.90
C GLY A 85 -20.57 15.53 16.29
N GLY A 86 -21.43 15.86 15.33
CA GLY A 86 -22.67 16.60 15.62
C GLY A 86 -23.63 15.85 16.57
N ARG A 87 -23.70 14.51 16.48
CA ARG A 87 -24.50 13.69 17.41
C ARG A 87 -23.93 13.68 18.83
N ILE A 88 -22.60 13.64 18.94
CA ILE A 88 -21.88 13.71 20.21
C ILE A 88 -22.15 15.06 20.88
N ASP A 89 -22.09 16.17 20.13
CA ASP A 89 -22.37 17.52 20.67
C ASP A 89 -23.81 17.62 21.21
N GLN A 90 -24.79 17.03 20.50
CA GLN A 90 -26.17 16.97 20.97
C GLN A 90 -26.33 16.12 22.24
N LEU A 91 -25.61 15.00 22.33
CA LEU A 91 -25.60 14.15 23.52
C LEU A 91 -24.94 14.85 24.72
N GLU A 92 -23.87 15.61 24.49
CA GLU A 92 -23.20 16.40 25.53
C GLU A 92 -24.11 17.47 26.11
N GLY A 93 -24.86 18.18 25.26
CA GLY A 93 -25.89 19.11 25.70
C GLY A 93 -26.98 18.43 26.53
N SER A 94 -27.46 17.27 26.06
CA SER A 94 -28.48 16.47 26.76
C SER A 94 -27.97 15.98 28.12
N LEU A 95 -26.73 15.50 28.19
CA LEU A 95 -26.07 15.07 29.42
C LEU A 95 -25.92 16.22 30.41
N THR A 96 -25.55 17.41 29.93
CA THR A 96 -25.45 18.61 30.76
C THR A 96 -26.81 18.95 31.39
N THR A 97 -27.88 18.94 30.59
CA THR A 97 -29.25 19.19 31.08
C THR A 97 -29.70 18.12 32.08
N LEU A 98 -29.54 16.83 31.75
CA LEU A 98 -29.95 15.71 32.61
C LEU A 98 -29.17 15.67 33.92
N SER A 99 -27.86 15.92 33.87
CA SER A 99 -26.99 15.97 35.05
C SER A 99 -27.35 17.15 35.97
N GLY A 100 -27.67 18.31 35.39
CA GLY A 100 -28.18 19.47 36.13
C GLY A 100 -29.52 19.17 36.82
N ALA A 101 -30.47 18.58 36.09
CA ALA A 101 -31.76 18.17 36.64
C ALA A 101 -31.59 17.14 37.78
N PHE A 102 -30.73 16.13 37.56
CA PHE A 102 -30.46 15.10 38.56
C PHE A 102 -29.82 15.69 39.81
N SER A 103 -28.83 16.58 39.66
CA SER A 103 -28.18 17.26 40.78
C SER A 103 -29.18 18.08 41.61
N SER A 104 -30.08 18.81 40.95
CA SER A 104 -31.15 19.55 41.62
C SER A 104 -32.09 18.63 42.39
N ARG A 105 -32.54 17.52 41.76
CA ARG A 105 -33.40 16.52 42.41
C ARG A 105 -32.73 15.80 43.59
N ALA A 106 -31.43 15.51 43.48
CA ALA A 106 -30.66 14.89 44.56
C ALA A 106 -30.58 15.79 45.80
N VAL A 107 -30.39 17.11 45.60
CA VAL A 107 -30.39 18.09 46.69
C VAL A 107 -31.76 18.16 47.39
N GLU A 108 -32.85 18.20 46.62
CA GLU A 108 -34.20 18.22 47.21
C GLU A 108 -34.52 16.91 47.95
N THR A 109 -34.11 15.77 47.40
CA THR A 109 -34.24 14.46 48.07
C THR A 109 -33.49 14.43 49.40
N TYR A 110 -32.27 14.96 49.44
CA TYR A 110 -31.48 15.07 50.66
C TYR A 110 -32.12 16.00 51.71
N LYS A 111 -32.67 17.15 51.28
CA LYS A 111 -33.40 18.06 52.18
C LYS A 111 -34.65 17.40 52.75
N MET A 112 -35.43 16.69 51.93
CA MET A 112 -36.61 15.94 52.37
C MET A 112 -36.23 14.89 53.43
N GLN A 113 -35.14 14.16 53.22
CA GLN A 113 -34.63 13.18 54.19
C GLN A 113 -34.25 13.82 55.54
N ARG A 114 -33.76 15.07 55.54
CA ARG A 114 -33.44 15.82 56.77
C ARG A 114 -34.66 16.40 57.48
N LEU A 115 -35.75 16.69 56.76
CA LEU A 115 -36.97 17.27 57.33
C LEU A 115 -37.86 16.25 58.05
N GLY A 116 -37.56 14.95 57.93
CA GLY A 116 -38.23 13.86 58.63
C GLY A 116 -38.40 12.63 57.75
N ASP A 117 -38.78 11.49 58.36
CA ASP A 117 -39.10 10.27 57.60
C ASP A 117 -40.29 10.56 56.64
N PRO A 118 -40.24 10.18 55.35
CA PRO A 118 -41.38 10.29 54.44
C PRO A 118 -42.68 9.71 55.01
N PHE A 119 -42.57 8.73 55.90
CA PHE A 119 -43.70 8.18 56.65
C PHE A 119 -44.40 9.23 57.53
N PHE A 120 -43.64 10.16 58.10
CA PHE A 120 -44.14 11.26 58.92
C PHE A 120 -44.98 12.25 58.10
N LEU A 121 -44.65 12.45 56.82
CA LEU A 121 -45.43 13.25 55.87
C LEU A 121 -46.82 12.65 55.58
N LEU A 122 -46.93 11.31 55.63
CA LEU A 122 -48.18 10.57 55.46
C LEU A 122 -49.02 10.55 56.74
N VAL A 123 -48.40 10.30 57.90
CA VAL A 123 -49.09 10.20 59.20
C VAL A 123 -49.53 11.57 59.75
N SER A 124 -48.86 12.65 59.33
CA SER A 124 -49.26 14.03 59.66
C SER A 124 -50.37 14.60 58.76
N ALA A 125 -50.95 13.79 57.87
CA ALA A 125 -52.07 14.24 57.05
C ALA A 125 -53.34 14.44 57.90
N PRO A 126 -54.11 15.52 57.64
CA PRO A 126 -55.34 15.83 58.40
C PRO A 126 -56.48 14.81 58.21
N ASP A 127 -56.49 14.07 57.09
CA ASP A 127 -57.46 13.03 56.79
C ASP A 127 -56.91 11.95 55.84
N LEU A 128 -57.67 10.87 55.65
CA LEU A 128 -57.28 9.74 54.80
C LEU A 128 -57.16 10.10 53.31
N GLY A 129 -57.97 11.05 52.81
CA GLY A 129 -57.92 11.47 51.41
C GLY A 129 -56.62 12.23 51.10
N GLU A 130 -56.22 13.11 52.02
CA GLU A 130 -54.95 13.85 51.93
C GLU A 130 -53.74 12.91 52.09
N ALA A 131 -53.81 11.91 52.98
CA ALA A 131 -52.77 10.89 53.12
C ALA A 131 -52.54 10.10 51.82
N VAL A 132 -53.62 9.63 51.18
CA VAL A 132 -53.57 8.90 49.90
C VAL A 132 -52.99 9.78 48.78
N SER A 133 -53.39 11.06 48.74
CA SER A 133 -52.88 12.00 47.74
C SER A 133 -51.36 12.22 47.89
N ARG A 134 -50.88 12.45 49.11
CA ARG A 134 -49.44 12.57 49.42
C ARG A 134 -48.66 11.32 49.04
N PHE A 135 -49.22 10.13 49.29
CA PHE A 135 -48.61 8.86 48.88
C PHE A 135 -48.43 8.79 47.36
N HIS A 136 -49.48 9.10 46.60
CA HIS A 136 -49.40 9.12 45.14
C HIS A 136 -48.39 10.14 44.62
N TYR A 137 -48.29 11.33 45.23
CA TYR A 137 -47.27 12.31 44.84
C TYR A 137 -45.85 11.80 45.10
N LEU A 138 -45.60 11.20 46.26
CA LEU A 138 -44.29 10.60 46.56
C LEU A 138 -43.94 9.48 45.57
N GLN A 139 -44.91 8.63 45.21
CA GLN A 139 -44.71 7.58 44.22
C GLN A 139 -44.36 8.18 42.85
N ARG A 140 -45.10 9.20 42.39
CA ARG A 140 -44.82 9.88 41.11
C ARG A 140 -43.44 10.52 41.07
N ILE A 141 -43.01 11.11 42.19
CA ILE A 141 -41.66 11.68 42.32
C ILE A 141 -40.60 10.59 42.19
N GLN A 142 -40.75 9.46 42.89
CA GLN A 142 -39.81 8.34 42.80
C GLN A 142 -39.74 7.75 41.38
N GLU A 143 -40.89 7.60 40.71
CA GLU A 143 -40.96 7.15 39.32
C GLU A 143 -40.19 8.10 38.38
N ALA A 144 -40.39 9.41 38.53
CA ALA A 144 -39.72 10.42 37.72
C ALA A 144 -38.21 10.49 37.98
N ASP A 145 -37.77 10.37 39.25
CA ASP A 145 -36.35 10.37 39.62
C ASP A 145 -35.64 9.13 39.06
N ARG A 146 -36.30 7.95 39.08
CA ARG A 146 -35.78 6.72 38.46
C ARG A 146 -35.69 6.82 36.94
N ASP A 147 -36.70 7.40 36.29
CA ASP A 147 -36.69 7.65 34.85
C ASP A 147 -35.55 8.62 34.47
N LEU A 148 -35.35 9.70 35.23
CA LEU A 148 -34.25 10.64 35.03
C LEU A 148 -32.87 9.96 35.12
N LEU A 149 -32.65 9.13 36.15
CA LEU A 149 -31.43 8.33 36.29
C LEU A 149 -31.21 7.39 35.09
N THR A 150 -32.27 6.72 34.65
CA THR A 150 -32.20 5.79 33.50
C THR A 150 -31.84 6.52 32.22
N ARG A 151 -32.43 7.70 31.97
CA ARG A 151 -32.10 8.55 30.82
C ARG A 151 -30.68 9.06 30.88
N LEU A 152 -30.22 9.51 32.05
CA LEU A 152 -28.85 9.97 32.26
C LEU A 152 -27.84 8.85 31.96
N GLN A 153 -28.07 7.66 32.53
CA GLN A 153 -27.22 6.49 32.27
C GLN A 153 -27.20 6.12 30.79
N THR A 154 -28.37 6.08 30.14
CA THR A 154 -28.48 5.75 28.71
C THR A 154 -27.75 6.77 27.84
N ALA A 155 -27.92 8.06 28.11
CA ALA A 155 -27.21 9.12 27.41
C ALA A 155 -25.69 9.02 27.63
N GLN A 156 -25.25 8.67 28.84
CA GLN A 156 -23.84 8.51 29.16
C GLN A 156 -23.23 7.32 28.42
N THR A 157 -23.89 6.16 28.45
CA THR A 157 -23.45 4.97 27.71
C THR A 157 -23.39 5.24 26.21
N THR A 158 -24.39 5.91 25.66
CA THR A 158 -24.44 6.26 24.23
C THR A 158 -23.34 7.24 23.85
N TYR A 159 -23.09 8.27 24.68
CA TYR A 159 -22.04 9.25 24.48
C TYR A 159 -20.65 8.60 24.45
N VAL A 160 -20.37 7.75 25.43
CA VAL A 160 -19.09 7.01 25.50
C VAL A 160 -18.92 6.12 24.27
N GLY A 161 -19.96 5.36 23.89
CA GLY A 161 -19.91 4.52 22.69
C GLY A 161 -19.64 5.32 21.41
N GLN A 162 -20.33 6.45 21.22
CA GLN A 162 -20.10 7.30 20.04
C GLN A 162 -18.71 7.94 20.02
N LYS A 163 -18.15 8.30 21.19
CA LYS A 163 -16.76 8.77 21.28
C LYS A 163 -15.77 7.69 20.86
N THR A 164 -15.97 6.45 21.30
CA THR A 164 -15.15 5.32 20.85
C THR A 164 -15.27 5.10 19.34
N ASP A 165 -16.49 5.07 18.79
CA ASP A 165 -16.71 4.95 17.34
C ASP A 165 -16.00 6.07 16.56
N GLN A 166 -15.95 7.29 17.11
CA GLN A 166 -15.26 8.43 16.49
C GLN A 166 -13.74 8.21 16.45
N GLU A 167 -13.14 7.72 17.52
CA GLU A 167 -11.71 7.38 17.58
C GLU A 167 -11.35 6.27 16.58
N GLU A 168 -12.20 5.24 16.47
CA GLU A 168 -12.02 4.16 15.50
C GLU A 168 -12.09 4.67 14.06
N LEU A 169 -13.06 5.54 13.73
CA LEU A 169 -13.16 6.16 12.41
C LEU A 169 -11.95 7.06 12.10
N GLN A 170 -11.42 7.79 13.08
CA GLN A 170 -10.21 8.60 12.90
C GLN A 170 -8.98 7.72 12.61
N ALA A 171 -8.82 6.62 13.35
CA ALA A 171 -7.74 5.66 13.10
C ALA A 171 -7.85 5.02 11.70
N GLU A 172 -9.06 4.67 11.28
CA GLU A 172 -9.32 4.14 9.93
C GLU A 172 -9.03 5.19 8.84
N LEU A 173 -9.42 6.45 9.04
CA LEU A 173 -9.15 7.54 8.12
C LEU A 173 -7.64 7.71 7.87
N GLU A 174 -6.83 7.67 8.92
CA GLU A 174 -5.37 7.79 8.79
C GLU A 174 -4.75 6.60 8.06
N LYS A 175 -5.26 5.38 8.29
CA LYS A 175 -4.87 4.19 7.48
C LYS A 175 -5.23 4.37 6.01
N GLN A 176 -6.43 4.85 5.71
CA GLN A 176 -6.87 5.09 4.34
C GLN A 176 -6.03 6.16 3.64
N LYS A 177 -5.68 7.25 4.32
CA LYS A 177 -4.78 8.29 3.78
C LYS A 177 -3.37 7.76 3.52
N ALA A 178 -2.82 6.97 4.43
CA ALA A 178 -1.53 6.32 4.24
C ALA A 178 -1.54 5.37 3.03
N ASN A 179 -2.59 4.56 2.89
CA ASN A 179 -2.79 3.67 1.74
C ASN A 179 -2.92 4.46 0.43
N LEU A 180 -3.71 5.54 0.40
CA LEU A 180 -3.85 6.40 -0.77
C LEU A 180 -2.50 6.99 -1.20
N ASN A 181 -1.68 7.43 -0.23
CA ASN A 181 -0.35 7.94 -0.52
C ASN A 181 0.56 6.85 -1.11
N SER A 182 0.55 5.65 -0.53
CA SER A 182 1.30 4.50 -1.03
C SER A 182 0.91 4.15 -2.47
N GLN A 183 -0.39 4.11 -2.79
CA GLN A 183 -0.88 3.86 -4.16
C GLN A 183 -0.40 4.93 -5.15
N LYS A 184 -0.44 6.22 -4.75
CA LYS A 184 0.04 7.33 -5.59
C LYS A 184 1.54 7.23 -5.86
N VAL A 185 2.33 6.92 -4.82
CA VAL A 185 3.77 6.72 -4.95
C VAL A 185 4.08 5.53 -5.85
N ALA A 186 3.41 4.40 -5.65
CA ALA A 186 3.60 3.19 -6.45
C ALA A 186 3.28 3.44 -7.94
N LYS A 187 2.18 4.14 -8.22
CA LYS A 187 1.84 4.55 -9.59
C LYS A 187 2.92 5.45 -10.19
N ALA A 188 3.39 6.45 -9.44
CA ALA A 188 4.43 7.37 -9.92
C ALA A 188 5.76 6.64 -10.17
N ALA A 189 6.15 5.72 -9.29
CA ALA A 189 7.33 4.89 -9.42
C ALA A 189 7.23 3.96 -10.64
N LEU A 190 6.07 3.34 -10.88
CA LEU A 190 5.81 2.55 -12.09
C LEU A 190 5.98 3.39 -13.37
N LEU A 191 5.39 4.58 -13.40
CA LEU A 191 5.51 5.48 -14.55
C LEU A 191 6.95 5.94 -14.76
N SER A 192 7.71 6.17 -13.69
CA SER A 192 9.13 6.51 -13.75
C SER A 192 9.97 5.35 -14.29
N ALA A 193 9.77 4.13 -13.78
CA ALA A 193 10.51 2.93 -14.19
C ALA A 193 10.24 2.55 -15.65
N THR A 194 8.99 2.69 -16.09
CA THR A 194 8.59 2.34 -17.46
C THR A 194 8.72 3.50 -18.43
N LYS A 195 8.89 4.74 -17.94
CA LYS A 195 8.84 5.97 -18.75
C LYS A 195 7.58 6.06 -19.62
N ASN A 196 6.47 5.50 -19.14
CA ASN A 196 5.21 5.35 -19.87
C ASN A 196 5.35 4.55 -21.19
N ASP A 197 6.35 3.67 -21.29
CA ASP A 197 6.62 2.82 -22.44
C ASP A 197 6.22 1.37 -22.15
N GLU A 198 5.24 0.85 -22.91
CA GLU A 198 4.78 -0.53 -22.84
C GLU A 198 5.93 -1.52 -23.13
N LYS A 199 6.84 -1.18 -24.05
CA LYS A 199 8.00 -2.03 -24.34
C LYS A 199 8.92 -2.10 -23.13
N LYS A 200 9.12 -1.01 -22.39
CA LYS A 200 9.92 -1.04 -21.16
C LYS A 200 9.26 -1.87 -20.06
N TYR A 201 7.93 -1.77 -19.93
CA TYR A 201 7.16 -2.59 -19.00
C TYR A 201 7.29 -4.09 -19.29
N GLN A 202 7.13 -4.50 -20.55
CA GLN A 202 7.30 -5.89 -20.97
C GLN A 202 8.75 -6.39 -20.80
N GLN A 203 9.76 -5.50 -20.91
CA GLN A 203 11.15 -5.85 -20.61
C GLN A 203 11.34 -6.22 -19.15
N LEU A 204 10.80 -5.41 -18.22
CA LEU A 204 10.90 -5.69 -16.78
C LEU A 204 10.22 -7.02 -16.42
N LEU A 205 9.06 -7.32 -17.02
CA LEU A 205 8.38 -8.61 -16.86
C LEU A 205 9.21 -9.78 -17.41
N ALA A 206 9.91 -9.59 -18.53
CA ALA A 206 10.79 -10.61 -19.09
C ALA A 206 12.04 -10.83 -18.21
N SER A 207 12.62 -9.75 -17.65
CA SER A 207 13.74 -9.81 -16.70
C SER A 207 13.39 -10.66 -15.49
N ALA A 208 12.31 -10.30 -14.80
CA ALA A 208 11.90 -10.96 -13.56
C ALA A 208 11.58 -12.46 -13.78
N ARG A 209 11.06 -12.83 -14.96
CA ARG A 209 10.84 -14.24 -15.32
C ARG A 209 12.13 -15.00 -15.62
N ALA A 210 13.09 -14.34 -16.27
CA ALA A 210 14.38 -14.95 -16.59
C ALA A 210 15.24 -15.12 -15.34
N GLU A 211 15.27 -14.12 -14.46
CA GLU A 211 15.89 -14.20 -13.14
C GLU A 211 15.34 -15.39 -12.36
N LEU A 212 14.01 -15.47 -12.19
CA LEU A 212 13.39 -16.62 -11.52
C LEU A 212 13.76 -17.97 -12.16
N ALA A 213 13.80 -18.05 -13.49
CA ALA A 213 14.18 -19.30 -14.16
C ALA A 213 15.64 -19.69 -13.86
N VAL A 214 16.55 -18.71 -13.79
CA VAL A 214 17.94 -18.93 -13.37
C VAL A 214 18.00 -19.31 -11.88
N SER A 215 17.27 -18.63 -10.99
CA SER A 215 17.20 -18.99 -9.56
C SER A 215 16.70 -20.43 -9.36
N LEU A 216 15.84 -20.92 -10.26
CA LEU A 216 15.33 -22.30 -10.25
C LEU A 216 16.23 -23.31 -10.97
N GLY A 217 17.44 -22.91 -11.38
CA GLY A 217 18.43 -23.79 -12.00
C GLY A 217 18.13 -24.18 -13.46
N GLN A 218 17.31 -23.42 -14.18
CA GLN A 218 16.95 -23.71 -15.58
C GLN A 218 17.99 -23.17 -16.59
N GLY A 219 19.03 -22.50 -16.12
CA GLY A 219 20.13 -21.98 -16.94
C GLY A 219 21.06 -23.09 -17.44
N LYS A 220 21.72 -22.85 -18.59
CA LYS A 220 22.83 -23.71 -19.03
C LYS A 220 24.11 -23.21 -18.41
N GLU A 221 24.79 -24.09 -17.68
CA GLU A 221 26.00 -23.76 -16.92
C GLU A 221 27.21 -24.51 -17.47
N THR A 222 28.39 -23.88 -17.43
CA THR A 222 29.66 -24.49 -17.76
C THR A 222 30.66 -24.14 -16.67
N PHE A 223 31.38 -25.15 -16.16
CA PHE A 223 32.48 -24.91 -15.21
C PHE A 223 33.58 -24.10 -15.88
N LEU A 224 34.03 -23.03 -15.21
CA LEU A 224 35.09 -22.16 -15.71
C LEU A 224 36.41 -22.46 -15.00
N ARG A 225 36.43 -22.30 -13.67
CA ARG A 225 37.63 -22.45 -12.83
C ARG A 225 37.27 -22.42 -11.34
N ASP A 226 38.22 -22.80 -10.50
CA ASP A 226 38.17 -22.49 -9.07
C ASP A 226 38.48 -21.01 -8.83
N VAL A 227 37.87 -20.42 -7.80
CA VAL A 227 38.02 -19.02 -7.41
C VAL A 227 38.23 -18.90 -5.91
N ASN A 228 39.05 -17.94 -5.50
CA ASN A 228 39.15 -17.51 -4.11
C ASN A 228 38.18 -16.37 -3.82
N GLU A 229 37.92 -16.14 -2.54
CA GLU A 229 37.19 -14.95 -2.09
C GLU A 229 37.91 -13.67 -2.59
N GLY A 230 37.19 -12.78 -3.26
CA GLY A 230 37.75 -11.53 -3.79
C GLY A 230 38.21 -11.58 -5.25
N ASP A 231 38.36 -12.77 -5.83
CA ASP A 231 38.73 -12.94 -7.22
C ASP A 231 37.68 -12.32 -8.14
N VAL A 232 38.12 -11.66 -9.21
CA VAL A 232 37.20 -11.10 -10.22
C VAL A 232 36.62 -12.25 -11.04
N ILE A 233 35.30 -12.41 -11.00
CA ILE A 233 34.55 -13.48 -11.67
C ILE A 233 33.78 -12.99 -12.89
N GLY A 234 33.81 -11.70 -13.16
CA GLY A 234 33.27 -11.12 -14.38
C GLY A 234 32.99 -9.64 -14.26
N ARG A 235 32.13 -9.12 -15.13
CA ARG A 235 31.73 -7.70 -15.14
C ARG A 235 30.24 -7.53 -15.39
N VAL A 236 29.61 -6.60 -14.67
CA VAL A 236 28.23 -6.16 -14.95
C VAL A 236 28.15 -5.62 -16.38
N ILE A 237 27.05 -5.93 -17.07
CA ILE A 237 26.81 -5.43 -18.43
C ILE A 237 26.41 -3.94 -18.34
N PRO A 238 27.19 -2.99 -18.89
CA PRO A 238 26.99 -1.55 -18.67
C PRO A 238 25.88 -0.94 -19.54
N SER A 239 24.95 -1.76 -20.03
CA SER A 239 23.88 -1.35 -20.95
C SER A 239 22.69 -2.29 -20.87
N ALA A 240 21.57 -1.91 -21.51
CA ALA A 240 20.46 -2.83 -21.70
C ALA A 240 20.93 -4.07 -22.48
N SER A 241 20.60 -5.25 -21.97
CA SER A 241 20.95 -6.56 -22.54
C SER A 241 19.70 -7.42 -22.70
N GLY A 242 19.83 -8.70 -23.11
CA GLY A 242 18.70 -9.55 -23.54
C GLY A 242 17.46 -9.52 -22.64
N CYS A 243 17.67 -9.48 -21.32
CA CYS A 243 16.63 -9.35 -20.30
C CYS A 243 16.84 -8.17 -19.35
N SER A 244 17.91 -7.39 -19.47
CA SER A 244 18.20 -6.33 -18.50
C SER A 244 17.75 -4.96 -19.01
N SER A 245 17.10 -4.18 -18.14
CA SER A 245 16.71 -2.80 -18.43
C SER A 245 17.86 -1.79 -18.39
N GLY A 246 19.02 -2.16 -17.87
CA GLY A 246 20.17 -1.28 -17.66
C GLY A 246 21.22 -1.93 -16.76
N GLN A 247 22.33 -1.23 -16.52
CA GLN A 247 23.38 -1.71 -15.63
C GLN A 247 22.83 -1.95 -14.22
N HIS A 248 23.05 -3.15 -13.70
CA HIS A 248 22.95 -3.55 -12.29
C HIS A 248 23.44 -5.01 -12.19
N LEU A 249 23.89 -5.40 -11.01
CA LEU A 249 24.11 -6.79 -10.61
C LEU A 249 22.89 -7.25 -9.82
N HIS A 250 22.32 -8.40 -10.21
CA HIS A 250 21.35 -9.11 -9.38
C HIS A 250 22.07 -10.22 -8.61
N PHE A 251 22.07 -10.13 -7.28
CA PHE A 251 22.82 -11.02 -6.39
C PHE A 251 21.89 -11.86 -5.52
N GLU A 252 22.03 -13.19 -5.60
CA GLU A 252 21.27 -14.13 -4.79
C GLU A 252 22.21 -15.05 -3.98
N VAL A 253 21.70 -15.54 -2.84
CA VAL A 253 22.35 -16.58 -2.04
C VAL A 253 21.37 -17.72 -1.87
N HIS A 254 21.79 -18.95 -2.20
CA HIS A 254 20.98 -20.14 -1.95
C HIS A 254 21.68 -21.04 -0.93
N GLN A 255 20.88 -21.78 -0.17
CA GLN A 255 21.32 -22.86 0.68
C GLN A 255 20.56 -24.14 0.27
N GLY A 256 21.29 -25.08 -0.34
CA GLY A 256 20.66 -26.18 -1.07
C GLY A 256 19.73 -25.66 -2.18
N SER A 257 18.46 -26.06 -2.15
CA SER A 257 17.43 -25.58 -3.09
C SER A 257 16.65 -24.36 -2.58
N SER A 258 16.98 -23.83 -1.40
CA SER A 258 16.25 -22.71 -0.80
C SER A 258 16.98 -21.40 -1.05
N ILE A 259 16.28 -20.45 -1.66
CA ILE A 259 16.71 -19.06 -1.80
C ILE A 259 16.72 -18.42 -0.40
N GLN A 260 17.78 -17.69 -0.08
CA GLN A 260 17.98 -17.02 1.20
C GLN A 260 18.07 -15.52 1.01
N ASP A 261 17.73 -14.77 2.05
CA ASP A 261 17.93 -13.32 2.07
C ASP A 261 19.44 -12.99 2.10
N PRO A 262 20.00 -12.32 1.08
CA PRO A 262 21.41 -11.93 1.04
C PRO A 262 21.85 -11.07 2.23
N ASN A 263 20.93 -10.33 2.86
CA ASN A 263 21.21 -9.49 4.04
C ASN A 263 21.78 -10.28 5.22
N ASN A 264 21.42 -11.56 5.36
CA ASN A 264 21.91 -12.44 6.43
C ASN A 264 23.39 -12.83 6.24
N PHE A 265 23.93 -12.63 5.03
CA PHE A 265 25.27 -13.06 4.66
C PHE A 265 26.21 -11.88 4.46
N LEU A 266 25.75 -10.81 3.84
CA LEU A 266 26.57 -9.64 3.53
C LEU A 266 26.89 -8.82 4.77
N ARG A 267 28.17 -8.42 4.90
CA ARG A 267 28.62 -7.57 6.01
C ARG A 267 28.02 -6.16 5.96
N PRO A 268 27.86 -5.48 7.10
CA PRO A 268 27.47 -4.07 7.12
C PRO A 268 28.50 -3.19 6.38
N ILE A 269 28.02 -2.32 5.50
CA ILE A 269 28.80 -1.30 4.79
C ILE A 269 27.99 -0.01 4.65
N ALA A 270 28.61 1.07 4.20
CA ALA A 270 27.88 2.23 3.72
C ALA A 270 27.34 1.98 2.30
N TYR A 271 26.09 2.36 2.06
CA TYR A 271 25.43 2.26 0.76
C TYR A 271 24.44 3.41 0.56
N THR A 272 24.07 3.65 -0.70
CA THR A 272 22.99 4.57 -1.09
C THR A 272 21.87 3.80 -1.79
N TYR A 273 20.71 4.42 -1.94
CA TYR A 273 19.63 3.90 -2.78
C TYR A 273 19.53 4.73 -4.05
N SER A 274 19.28 4.08 -5.19
CA SER A 274 18.99 4.77 -6.45
C SER A 274 17.57 5.40 -6.48
N TYR A 275 16.86 5.36 -5.35
CA TYR A 275 15.50 5.83 -5.15
C TYR A 275 15.36 6.52 -3.79
N PRO A 276 14.47 7.54 -3.67
CA PRO A 276 14.26 8.25 -2.42
C PRO A 276 13.53 7.39 -1.37
N GLU A 277 13.61 7.79 -0.10
CA GLU A 277 12.94 7.14 1.03
C GLU A 277 11.44 6.92 0.81
N SER A 278 10.77 7.85 0.11
CA SER A 278 9.36 7.71 -0.23
C SER A 278 9.06 6.44 -1.04
N GLN A 279 10.04 5.86 -1.72
CA GLN A 279 9.92 4.65 -2.55
C GLN A 279 10.47 3.38 -1.88
N TYR A 280 10.83 3.41 -0.60
CA TYR A 280 11.27 2.23 0.15
C TYR A 280 10.24 1.10 0.13
N GLY A 281 8.96 1.41 0.29
CA GLY A 281 7.89 0.41 0.16
C GLY A 281 7.73 -0.14 -1.27
N TYR A 282 8.18 0.59 -2.29
CA TYR A 282 8.05 0.19 -3.68
C TYR A 282 9.20 -0.71 -4.15
N TYR A 283 10.45 -0.36 -3.86
CA TYR A 283 11.64 -1.12 -4.27
C TYR A 283 12.24 -2.00 -3.17
N GLY A 284 11.75 -1.92 -1.94
CA GLY A 284 12.32 -2.61 -0.79
C GLY A 284 13.49 -1.85 -0.17
N THR A 285 14.02 -2.39 0.93
CA THR A 285 15.20 -1.89 1.64
C THR A 285 16.13 -3.05 1.96
N ILE A 286 17.36 -2.74 2.37
CA ILE A 286 18.33 -3.72 2.82
C ILE A 286 18.78 -3.42 4.26
N ASN A 287 19.21 -4.46 4.96
CA ASN A 287 19.79 -4.40 6.31
C ASN A 287 20.88 -5.48 6.45
N PRO A 288 22.05 -5.30 5.83
CA PRO A 288 23.12 -6.30 5.82
C PRO A 288 23.74 -6.47 7.22
N HIS A 289 23.79 -7.71 7.72
CA HIS A 289 24.24 -8.01 9.08
C HIS A 289 25.02 -9.34 9.19
N GLY A 290 25.53 -9.84 8.06
CA GLY A 290 26.39 -11.01 8.00
C GLY A 290 27.89 -10.68 8.03
N GLY A 291 28.70 -11.56 7.43
CA GLY A 291 30.17 -11.44 7.43
C GLY A 291 30.84 -11.53 6.05
N TRP A 292 30.09 -11.87 5.00
CA TRP A 292 30.61 -12.00 3.64
C TRP A 292 30.95 -10.63 3.06
N ARG A 293 31.97 -10.60 2.21
CA ARG A 293 32.26 -9.42 1.40
C ARG A 293 31.17 -9.20 0.35
N TRP A 294 31.05 -7.96 -0.10
CA TRP A 294 30.14 -7.60 -1.17
C TRP A 294 30.65 -8.09 -2.54
N PRO A 295 29.73 -8.41 -3.47
CA PRO A 295 30.08 -8.91 -4.79
C PRO A 295 30.63 -7.81 -5.71
N MET A 296 30.54 -6.54 -5.32
CA MET A 296 31.07 -5.38 -6.04
C MET A 296 31.89 -4.48 -5.10
N ASP A 297 32.72 -3.61 -5.67
CA ASP A 297 33.56 -2.67 -4.91
C ASP A 297 32.76 -1.42 -4.49
N GLU A 298 33.00 -0.89 -3.29
CA GLU A 298 32.33 0.32 -2.80
C GLU A 298 32.68 1.57 -3.67
N PRO A 299 31.82 2.61 -3.72
CA PRO A 299 30.53 2.73 -3.03
C PRO A 299 29.41 1.94 -3.73
N ILE A 300 28.59 1.28 -2.92
CA ILE A 300 27.44 0.48 -3.38
C ILE A 300 26.19 1.35 -3.45
N GLU A 301 25.48 1.27 -4.57
CA GLU A 301 24.14 1.80 -4.75
C GLU A 301 23.14 0.65 -4.90
N ILE A 302 22.04 0.68 -4.15
CA ILE A 302 21.00 -0.35 -4.19
C ILE A 302 19.85 0.10 -5.08
N ASN A 303 19.46 -0.77 -6.01
CA ASN A 303 18.36 -0.54 -6.95
C ASN A 303 17.07 -1.27 -6.53
N GLN A 304 17.19 -2.40 -5.83
CA GLN A 304 16.06 -3.18 -5.34
C GLN A 304 16.47 -4.08 -4.15
N GLY A 305 15.62 -4.14 -3.11
CA GLY A 305 15.79 -5.01 -1.95
C GLY A 305 15.20 -6.41 -2.15
N PHE A 306 15.55 -7.34 -1.25
CA PHE A 306 15.04 -8.72 -1.24
C PHE A 306 13.59 -8.79 -0.73
N GLY A 307 12.83 -9.79 -1.18
CA GLY A 307 11.51 -10.13 -0.62
C GLY A 307 10.32 -9.45 -1.29
N SER A 308 9.19 -9.39 -0.58
CA SER A 308 7.92 -8.89 -1.11
C SER A 308 7.76 -7.38 -0.87
N HIS A 309 7.86 -6.61 -1.92
CA HIS A 309 7.57 -5.17 -1.99
C HIS A 309 6.75 -4.86 -3.26
N THR A 310 6.25 -3.63 -3.44
CA THR A 310 5.25 -3.34 -4.50
C THR A 310 5.76 -3.65 -5.92
N PHE A 311 7.02 -3.34 -6.23
CA PHE A 311 7.63 -3.70 -7.51
C PHE A 311 7.71 -5.23 -7.67
N ALA A 312 8.14 -5.96 -6.64
CA ALA A 312 8.19 -7.42 -6.67
C ALA A 312 6.82 -8.05 -6.94
N GLN A 313 5.79 -7.63 -6.21
CA GLN A 313 4.40 -8.08 -6.39
C GLN A 313 3.83 -7.83 -7.78
N GLN A 314 4.39 -6.84 -8.48
CA GLN A 314 3.94 -6.46 -9.81
C GLN A 314 4.67 -7.21 -10.92
N PHE A 315 5.99 -7.40 -10.80
CA PHE A 315 6.83 -7.91 -11.89
C PHE A 315 7.25 -9.37 -11.70
N TYR A 316 7.50 -9.81 -10.47
CA TYR A 316 8.05 -11.12 -10.19
C TYR A 316 6.94 -12.16 -10.01
N PRO A 317 7.02 -13.32 -10.70
CA PRO A 317 6.13 -14.43 -10.40
C PRO A 317 6.29 -14.85 -8.94
N GLY A 318 5.18 -14.99 -8.21
CA GLY A 318 5.21 -15.25 -6.76
C GLY A 318 5.30 -13.99 -5.89
N GLY A 319 5.53 -12.82 -6.49
CA GLY A 319 5.44 -11.52 -5.82
C GLY A 319 6.57 -11.19 -4.86
N ALA A 320 7.71 -11.87 -4.98
CA ALA A 320 8.90 -11.64 -4.19
C ALA A 320 10.14 -11.56 -5.08
N HIS A 321 11.07 -10.70 -4.71
CA HIS A 321 12.39 -10.59 -5.31
C HIS A 321 13.35 -11.58 -4.63
N ASN A 322 14.04 -12.40 -5.42
CA ASN A 322 14.87 -13.52 -4.93
C ASN A 322 16.30 -13.11 -4.56
N GLY A 323 16.67 -11.86 -4.79
CA GLY A 323 18.00 -11.34 -4.54
C GLY A 323 17.97 -9.88 -4.12
N ILE A 324 19.11 -9.22 -4.26
CA ILE A 324 19.23 -7.77 -4.19
C ILE A 324 19.81 -7.28 -5.52
N ASP A 325 19.32 -6.13 -5.99
CA ASP A 325 19.87 -5.46 -7.17
C ASP A 325 20.74 -4.31 -6.70
N LEU A 326 21.98 -4.27 -7.20
CA LEU A 326 22.96 -3.29 -6.82
C LEU A 326 23.88 -2.89 -7.97
N ASP A 327 24.43 -1.69 -7.86
CA ASP A 327 25.48 -1.14 -8.70
C ASP A 327 26.69 -0.73 -7.86
N SER A 328 27.81 -0.52 -8.55
CA SER A 328 28.97 0.18 -8.00
C SER A 328 29.32 1.37 -8.89
N ASN A 329 29.49 2.53 -8.27
CA ASN A 329 29.89 3.75 -8.96
C ASN A 329 31.40 3.81 -9.23
N SER A 330 32.19 2.84 -8.75
CA SER A 330 33.64 2.80 -8.92
C SER A 330 34.11 1.75 -9.93
N SER A 331 33.34 0.68 -10.16
CA SER A 331 33.78 -0.44 -11.00
C SER A 331 32.61 -1.32 -11.45
N THR A 332 32.68 -1.86 -12.67
CA THR A 332 31.76 -2.91 -13.13
C THR A 332 32.25 -4.32 -12.76
N GLN A 333 33.39 -4.46 -12.09
CA GLN A 333 33.93 -5.76 -11.71
C GLN A 333 33.06 -6.43 -10.65
N VAL A 334 32.72 -7.69 -10.92
CA VAL A 334 32.04 -8.58 -9.98
C VAL A 334 33.07 -9.54 -9.42
N ARG A 335 33.03 -9.73 -8.10
CA ARG A 335 34.00 -10.52 -7.36
C ARG A 335 33.31 -11.63 -6.56
N ALA A 336 33.97 -12.77 -6.45
CA ALA A 336 33.48 -13.88 -5.65
C ALA A 336 33.33 -13.47 -4.18
N VAL A 337 32.16 -13.75 -3.59
CA VAL A 337 31.87 -13.42 -2.18
C VAL A 337 32.50 -14.44 -1.23
N LYS A 338 32.80 -15.63 -1.74
CA LYS A 338 33.52 -16.73 -1.08
C LYS A 338 34.34 -17.50 -2.11
N ALA A 339 35.30 -18.29 -1.63
CA ALA A 339 36.00 -19.26 -2.46
C ALA A 339 35.07 -20.40 -2.89
N GLY A 340 35.30 -20.96 -4.08
CA GLY A 340 34.45 -22.01 -4.62
C GLY A 340 34.71 -22.33 -6.08
N LYS A 341 33.77 -23.07 -6.69
CA LYS A 341 33.80 -23.43 -8.11
C LYS A 341 32.94 -22.45 -8.90
N LEU A 342 33.56 -21.71 -9.82
CA LEU A 342 32.87 -20.77 -10.70
C LEU A 342 32.31 -21.47 -11.93
N TYR A 343 31.03 -21.24 -12.17
CA TYR A 343 30.31 -21.61 -13.38
C TYR A 343 29.82 -20.35 -14.09
N GLY A 344 29.98 -20.31 -15.41
CA GLY A 344 29.37 -19.30 -16.26
C GLY A 344 28.16 -19.89 -16.96
N GLY A 345 27.10 -19.11 -17.12
CA GLY A 345 25.90 -19.60 -17.74
C GLY A 345 25.08 -18.55 -18.46
N SER A 346 24.06 -19.05 -19.17
CA SER A 346 23.09 -18.21 -19.84
C SER A 346 21.70 -18.83 -19.83
N TYR A 347 20.69 -17.96 -19.87
CA TYR A 347 19.30 -18.34 -20.03
C TYR A 347 18.66 -17.47 -21.12
N GLN A 348 17.98 -18.10 -22.07
CA GLN A 348 17.35 -17.37 -23.17
C GLN A 348 16.11 -16.63 -22.67
N CYS A 349 16.05 -15.35 -22.97
CA CYS A 349 14.91 -14.52 -22.61
C CYS A 349 13.67 -14.95 -23.40
N GLY A 350 12.54 -15.12 -22.72
CA GLY A 350 11.25 -15.39 -23.37
C GLY A 350 10.59 -14.11 -23.91
N GLY A 351 9.75 -14.24 -24.94
CA GLY A 351 8.94 -13.14 -25.50
C GLY A 351 9.56 -12.46 -26.72
N SER A 352 9.24 -11.17 -26.93
CA SER A 352 9.69 -10.37 -28.09
C SER A 352 11.10 -9.77 -27.94
N TYR A 353 11.85 -10.14 -26.90
CA TYR A 353 13.16 -9.55 -26.60
C TYR A 353 14.29 -10.49 -27.02
N PRO A 354 15.10 -10.10 -28.01
CA PRO A 354 16.24 -10.89 -28.41
C PRO A 354 17.36 -10.79 -27.36
N GLY A 355 17.85 -11.93 -26.88
CA GLY A 355 19.08 -12.04 -26.10
C GLY A 355 19.00 -13.05 -24.96
N ALA A 356 20.10 -13.19 -24.24
CA ALA A 356 20.21 -14.09 -23.10
C ALA A 356 20.53 -13.30 -21.82
N LEU A 357 19.95 -13.72 -20.70
CA LEU A 357 20.43 -13.39 -19.37
C LEU A 357 21.75 -14.15 -19.15
N LEU A 358 22.84 -13.42 -18.97
CA LEU A 358 24.13 -13.98 -18.61
C LEU A 358 24.30 -13.95 -17.09
N PHE A 359 24.90 -15.00 -16.54
CA PHE A 359 25.12 -15.12 -15.11
C PHE A 359 26.39 -15.89 -14.77
N ALA A 360 26.88 -15.67 -13.56
CA ALA A 360 27.83 -16.54 -12.88
C ALA A 360 27.16 -17.22 -11.68
N LYS A 361 27.64 -18.41 -11.34
CA LYS A 361 27.34 -19.11 -10.09
C LYS A 361 28.64 -19.55 -9.44
N VAL A 362 28.79 -19.31 -8.14
CA VAL A 362 29.88 -19.89 -7.36
C VAL A 362 29.29 -20.90 -6.38
N ASP A 363 29.70 -22.16 -6.52
CA ASP A 363 29.44 -23.19 -5.52
C ASP A 363 30.51 -23.09 -4.43
N ASN A 364 30.10 -22.64 -3.23
CA ASN A 364 31.00 -22.32 -2.13
C ASN A 364 31.46 -23.57 -1.36
N GLY A 365 30.99 -24.77 -1.73
CA GLY A 365 31.42 -26.05 -1.15
C GLY A 365 30.90 -26.36 0.26
N ASP A 366 30.14 -25.45 0.88
CA ASP A 366 29.52 -25.60 2.21
C ASP A 366 27.99 -25.79 2.14
N GLY A 367 27.49 -26.14 0.95
CA GLY A 367 26.05 -26.23 0.66
C GLY A 367 25.40 -24.89 0.35
N THR A 368 26.16 -23.79 0.32
CA THR A 368 25.71 -22.49 -0.19
C THR A 368 26.20 -22.25 -1.62
N THR A 369 25.38 -21.57 -2.41
CA THR A 369 25.76 -21.09 -3.74
C THR A 369 25.43 -19.61 -3.86
N SER A 370 26.33 -18.81 -4.41
CA SER A 370 26.06 -17.42 -4.76
C SER A 370 25.84 -17.27 -6.25
N TRP A 371 24.82 -16.49 -6.62
CA TRP A 371 24.45 -16.23 -8.01
C TRP A 371 24.64 -14.75 -8.34
N TYR A 372 25.11 -14.50 -9.55
CA TYR A 372 25.48 -13.18 -10.05
C TYR A 372 24.89 -13.01 -11.45
N LEU A 373 23.75 -12.35 -11.54
CA LEU A 373 22.98 -12.19 -12.77
C LEU A 373 23.28 -10.83 -13.43
N HIS A 374 22.93 -10.68 -14.71
CA HIS A 374 23.17 -9.47 -15.51
C HIS A 374 24.65 -9.10 -15.70
N MET A 375 25.51 -10.12 -15.72
CA MET A 375 26.96 -9.96 -15.81
C MET A 375 27.59 -10.93 -16.81
N THR A 376 28.74 -10.57 -17.37
CA THR A 376 29.54 -11.45 -18.23
C THR A 376 30.57 -12.19 -17.38
N PRO A 377 30.45 -13.53 -17.23
CA PRO A 377 31.39 -14.34 -16.43
C PRO A 377 32.76 -14.45 -17.11
N GLN A 378 33.83 -14.60 -16.31
CA GLN A 378 35.22 -14.70 -16.80
C GLN A 378 36.11 -15.73 -16.07
#